data_AF-A0A1V5D8Z8-F1
#
_entry.id   AF-A0A1V5D8Z8-F1
#
_cell.length_a   1.000
_cell.length_b   1.000
_cell.length_c   1.000
_cell.angle_alpha   90.00
_cell.angle_beta   90.00
_cell.angle_gamma   90.00
#
_symmetry.space_group_name_H-M   'P 1'
#
loop_
_entity.id
_entity.type
_entity.pdbx_description
1 polymer ?
#
loop_
_entity_poly.entity_id
_entity_poly.type
_entity_poly.pdbx_seq_one_letter_code
_entity_poly.pdbx_strand_id
1 'polypeptide(L)'
;MNCADHHHLAAEADQEVPSSPTCVFEKILQKQFEDMATVLESRDSGRSTLYEDIMAMVERSLFRIALQRNHHVKSAASAYLGINRNTFQKKMIKLGLDSSKP
;
A
#
# COMPACT_ATOMS: atom_id res chain seq x y z
N MET A 1 48.49 -36.29 -28.34
CA MET A 1 48.62 -35.56 -27.07
C MET A 1 47.25 -35.01 -26.69
N ASN A 2 46.78 -35.41 -25.51
CA ASN A 2 45.55 -34.95 -24.83
C ASN A 2 45.58 -33.44 -24.53
N CYS A 3 44.40 -32.80 -24.45
CA CYS A 3 43.80 -32.44 -23.16
C CYS A 3 42.44 -31.74 -23.35
N ALA A 4 41.42 -32.28 -22.69
CA ALA A 4 40.21 -31.58 -22.26
C ALA A 4 40.48 -30.81 -20.96
N ASP A 5 39.44 -30.09 -20.49
CA ASP A 5 39.29 -29.41 -19.19
C ASP A 5 39.93 -28.01 -19.09
N HIS A 6 39.34 -26.98 -18.46
CA HIS A 6 38.17 -26.86 -17.59
C HIS A 6 37.83 -25.35 -17.43
N HIS A 7 36.56 -25.03 -17.20
CA HIS A 7 35.97 -23.89 -16.47
C HIS A 7 36.68 -22.51 -16.40
N HIS A 8 35.96 -21.46 -16.80
CA HIS A 8 35.69 -20.37 -15.84
C HIS A 8 34.35 -19.66 -16.09
N LEU A 9 33.64 -19.51 -14.97
CA LEU A 9 32.35 -18.88 -14.75
C LEU A 9 32.58 -17.40 -14.41
N ALA A 10 31.86 -16.48 -15.03
CA ALA A 10 31.52 -15.17 -14.45
C ALA A 10 30.34 -14.64 -15.28
N ALA A 11 29.09 -14.78 -14.81
CA ALA A 11 28.48 -13.90 -13.81
C ALA A 11 28.44 -12.45 -14.31
N GLU A 12 27.46 -12.16 -15.15
CA GLU A 12 26.92 -10.81 -15.24
C GLU A 12 25.48 -10.90 -14.76
N ALA A 13 25.34 -10.71 -13.44
CA ALA A 13 24.08 -10.41 -12.81
C ALA A 13 23.57 -9.11 -13.43
N ASP A 14 22.54 -9.23 -14.26
CA ASP A 14 21.81 -8.10 -14.79
C ASP A 14 21.16 -7.37 -13.61
N GLN A 15 21.84 -6.33 -13.13
CA GLN A 15 21.28 -5.41 -12.14
C GLN A 15 20.21 -4.59 -12.86
N GLU A 16 18.98 -5.08 -12.88
CA GLU A 16 17.83 -4.24 -13.18
C GLU A 16 17.71 -3.18 -12.07
N VAL A 17 18.32 -2.02 -12.31
CA VAL A 17 18.17 -0.82 -11.51
C VAL A 17 16.69 -0.43 -11.55
N PRO A 18 15.95 -0.42 -10.42
CA PRO A 18 14.57 0.01 -10.45
C PRO A 18 14.54 1.53 -10.54
N SER A 19 14.48 2.05 -11.76
CA SER A 19 14.63 3.47 -12.08
C SER A 19 13.30 4.22 -12.19
N SER A 20 12.25 3.77 -11.49
CA SER A 20 11.01 4.53 -11.34
C SER A 20 10.82 4.99 -9.89
N PRO A 21 10.40 6.24 -9.63
CA PRO A 21 10.04 6.71 -8.30
C PRO A 21 9.04 5.78 -7.59
N THR A 22 8.12 5.19 -8.37
CA THR A 22 7.15 4.21 -7.89
C THR A 22 7.82 2.99 -7.24
N CYS A 23 8.85 2.42 -7.85
CA CYS A 23 9.53 1.27 -7.27
C CYS A 23 10.26 1.62 -5.96
N VAL A 24 10.82 2.82 -5.86
CA VAL A 24 11.41 3.31 -4.59
C VAL A 24 10.34 3.43 -3.51
N PHE A 25 9.17 3.99 -3.85
CA PHE A 25 8.05 4.07 -2.91
C PHE A 25 7.51 2.69 -2.51
N GLU A 26 7.39 1.75 -3.44
CA GLU A 26 6.98 0.38 -3.16
C GLU A 26 7.92 -0.28 -2.15
N LYS A 27 9.23 -0.14 -2.31
CA LYS A 27 10.22 -0.67 -1.35
C LYS A 27 10.07 -0.03 0.04
N ILE A 28 9.83 1.28 0.10
CA ILE A 28 9.59 1.97 1.38
C ILE A 28 8.31 1.45 2.04
N LEU A 29 7.22 1.33 1.28
CA LEU A 29 5.94 0.82 1.79
C LEU A 29 6.05 -0.63 2.25
N GLN A 30 6.75 -1.48 1.50
CA GLN A 30 6.98 -2.87 1.87
C GLN A 30 7.63 -2.97 3.24
N LYS A 31 8.73 -2.24 3.46
CA LYS A 31 9.42 -2.25 4.76
C LYS A 31 8.51 -1.80 5.90
N GLN A 32 7.72 -0.75 5.70
CA GLN A 32 6.77 -0.26 6.71
C GLN A 32 5.66 -1.29 6.99
N PHE A 33 5.18 -1.98 5.96
CA PHE A 33 4.15 -3.00 6.13
C PHE A 33 4.66 -4.29 6.77
N GLU A 34 5.92 -4.68 6.56
CA GLU A 34 6.56 -5.80 7.27
C GLU A 34 6.57 -5.55 8.79
N ASP A 35 6.92 -4.33 9.21
CA ASP A 35 6.88 -3.92 10.62
C ASP A 35 5.45 -3.97 11.18
N MET A 36 4.46 -3.47 10.42
CA MET A 36 3.04 -3.52 10.82
C MET A 36 2.49 -4.95 10.89
N ALA A 37 2.86 -5.82 9.95
CA ALA A 37 2.43 -7.21 9.91
C ALA A 37 2.90 -7.97 11.15
N THR A 38 4.16 -7.78 11.53
CA THR A 38 4.74 -8.37 12.75
C THR A 38 3.94 -8.00 14.01
N VAL A 39 3.46 -6.76 14.11
CA VAL A 39 2.66 -6.29 15.27
C VAL A 39 1.22 -6.83 15.23
N LEU A 40 0.63 -6.94 14.04
CA LEU A 40 -0.79 -7.27 13.85
C LEU A 40 -1.07 -8.77 13.74
N GLU A 41 -0.07 -9.61 13.47
CA GLU A 41 -0.21 -11.08 13.37
C GLU A 41 -0.66 -11.75 14.68
N SER A 42 -0.69 -11.04 15.81
CA SER A 42 -1.16 -11.54 17.10
C SER A 42 -2.68 -11.42 17.29
N ARG A 43 -3.46 -12.26 16.60
CA ARG A 43 -4.86 -12.51 16.97
C ARG A 43 -5.16 -14.00 17.01
N ASP A 44 -5.53 -14.50 18.19
CA ASP A 44 -5.81 -15.90 18.54
C ASP A 44 -6.97 -16.58 17.79
N SER A 45 -7.47 -16.00 16.69
CA SER A 45 -8.72 -16.39 16.04
C SER A 45 -8.53 -16.90 14.61
N GLY A 46 -7.61 -17.83 14.35
CA GLY A 46 -7.58 -18.75 13.19
C GLY A 46 -7.61 -18.20 11.75
N ARG A 47 -7.83 -16.89 11.54
CA ARG A 47 -7.87 -16.17 10.27
C ARG A 47 -7.28 -14.78 10.51
N SER A 48 -6.22 -14.47 9.77
CA SER A 48 -5.56 -13.16 9.83
C SER A 48 -6.50 -12.06 9.29
N THR A 49 -6.69 -10.99 10.07
CA THR A 49 -7.39 -9.76 9.63
C THR A 49 -6.43 -8.73 9.05
N LEU A 50 -5.15 -9.08 8.93
CA LEU A 50 -4.06 -8.17 8.58
C LEU A 50 -4.35 -7.35 7.33
N TYR A 51 -4.83 -8.00 6.27
CA TYR A 51 -5.16 -7.31 5.02
C TYR A 51 -6.23 -6.23 5.23
N GLU A 52 -7.33 -6.56 5.89
CA GLU A 52 -8.42 -5.61 6.15
C GLU A 52 -7.95 -4.48 7.07
N ASP A 53 -7.11 -4.78 8.06
CA ASP A 53 -6.58 -3.81 9.00
C ASP A 53 -5.64 -2.80 8.29
N ILE A 54 -4.68 -3.29 7.50
CA ILE A 54 -3.77 -2.44 6.70
C ILE A 54 -4.57 -1.61 5.70
N MET A 55 -5.46 -2.24 4.93
CA MET A 55 -6.24 -1.53 3.93
C MET A 55 -7.14 -0.47 4.56
N ALA A 56 -7.74 -0.72 5.72
CA ALA A 56 -8.51 0.28 6.43
C ALA A 56 -7.64 1.47 6.88
N MET A 57 -6.40 1.24 7.31
CA MET A 57 -5.46 2.31 7.69
C MET A 57 -5.02 3.15 6.48
N VAL A 58 -4.69 2.50 5.37
CA VAL A 58 -4.31 3.17 4.10
C VAL A 58 -5.49 3.98 3.57
N GLU A 59 -6.68 3.36 3.45
CA GLU A 59 -7.87 4.04 2.96
C GLU A 59 -8.25 5.23 3.84
N ARG A 60 -8.23 5.09 5.18
CA ARG A 60 -8.51 6.23 6.07
C ARG A 60 -7.55 7.40 5.84
N SER A 61 -6.27 7.10 5.66
CA SER A 61 -5.23 8.11 5.46
C SER A 61 -5.44 8.86 4.14
N LEU A 62 -5.70 8.14 3.05
CA LEU A 62 -6.00 8.73 1.74
C LEU A 62 -7.26 9.60 1.78
N PHE A 63 -8.32 9.12 2.43
CA PHE A 63 -9.57 9.85 2.54
C PHE A 63 -9.42 11.14 3.36
N ARG A 64 -8.66 11.09 4.46
CA ARG A 64 -8.34 12.30 5.26
C ARG A 64 -7.58 13.33 4.45
N ILE A 65 -6.54 12.92 3.72
CA ILE A 65 -5.76 13.83 2.85
C ILE A 65 -6.66 14.44 1.77
N ALA A 66 -7.49 13.62 1.12
CA ALA A 66 -8.41 14.10 0.09
C ALA A 66 -9.42 15.11 0.64
N LEU A 67 -9.99 14.85 1.82
CA LEU A 67 -10.91 15.79 2.48
C LEU A 67 -10.20 17.10 2.84
N GLN A 68 -9.03 17.03 3.48
CA GLN A 68 -8.27 18.22 3.88
C GLN A 68 -7.90 19.10 2.69
N ARG A 69 -7.41 18.50 1.59
CA ARG A 69 -7.05 19.24 0.36
C ARG A 69 -8.23 19.85 -0.38
N ASN A 70 -9.44 19.37 -0.10
CA ASN A 70 -10.66 19.83 -0.76
C ASN A 70 -11.64 20.49 0.23
N HIS A 71 -11.14 21.06 1.34
CA HIS A 71 -11.94 21.77 2.35
C HIS A 71 -13.17 20.98 2.82
N HIS A 72 -13.01 19.66 2.98
CA HIS A 72 -14.06 18.71 3.37
C HIS A 72 -15.26 18.60 2.39
N VAL A 73 -15.14 19.12 1.16
CA VAL A 73 -16.15 18.95 0.12
C VAL A 73 -16.07 17.55 -0.47
N LYS A 74 -17.04 16.69 -0.12
CA LYS A 74 -17.05 15.25 -0.48
C LYS A 74 -16.98 14.98 -1.99
N SER A 75 -17.67 15.77 -2.82
CA SER A 75 -17.64 15.61 -4.29
C SER A 75 -16.25 15.90 -4.86
N ALA A 76 -15.63 17.01 -4.44
CA ALA A 76 -14.29 17.38 -4.85
C ALA A 76 -13.24 16.37 -4.34
N ALA A 77 -13.34 15.92 -3.09
CA ALA A 77 -12.47 14.88 -2.54
C ALA A 77 -12.58 13.54 -3.30
N SER A 78 -13.79 13.13 -3.69
CA SER A 78 -13.98 11.92 -4.50
C SER A 78 -13.39 12.05 -5.91
N ALA A 79 -13.52 13.24 -6.53
CA ALA A 79 -12.89 13.53 -7.82
C ALA A 79 -11.37 13.55 -7.72
N TYR A 80 -10.81 14.11 -6.64
CA TYR A 80 -9.38 14.13 -6.35
C TYR A 80 -8.78 12.71 -6.23
N LEU A 81 -9.50 11.79 -5.60
CA LEU A 81 -9.09 10.37 -5.53
C LEU A 81 -9.41 9.57 -6.80
N GLY A 82 -10.09 10.17 -7.78
CA GLY A 82 -10.48 9.49 -9.02
C GLY A 82 -11.51 8.36 -8.82
N ILE A 83 -12.31 8.41 -7.74
CA ILE A 83 -13.33 7.39 -7.45
C ILE A 83 -14.74 7.95 -7.49
N ASN A 84 -15.70 7.10 -7.83
CA ASN A 84 -17.11 7.50 -7.86
C ASN A 84 -17.57 8.02 -6.49
N ARG A 85 -18.30 9.15 -6.47
CA ARG A 85 -18.84 9.78 -5.24
C ARG A 85 -19.60 8.79 -4.35
N ASN A 86 -20.39 7.89 -4.92
CA ASN A 86 -21.15 6.89 -4.16
C ASN A 86 -20.22 5.88 -3.48
N THR A 87 -19.16 5.45 -4.16
CA THR A 87 -18.12 4.58 -3.58
C THR A 87 -17.37 5.30 -2.48
N PHE A 88 -17.00 6.56 -2.68
CA PHE A 88 -16.38 7.40 -1.67
C PHE A 88 -17.25 7.50 -0.41
N GLN A 89 -18.53 7.82 -0.56
CA GLN A 89 -19.46 7.91 0.57
C GLN A 89 -19.62 6.57 1.31
N LYS A 90 -19.81 5.45 0.60
CA LYS A 90 -19.90 4.12 1.22
C LYS A 90 -18.64 3.76 2.01
N LYS A 91 -17.46 4.03 1.46
CA LYS A 91 -16.17 3.80 2.15
C LYS A 91 -15.99 4.70 3.36
N MET A 92 -16.36 5.99 3.27
CA MET A 92 -16.35 6.89 4.43
C MET A 92 -17.17 6.34 5.61
N ILE A 93 -18.39 5.86 5.32
CA ILE A 93 -19.27 5.28 6.35
C ILE A 93 -18.63 4.01 6.94
N LYS A 94 -18.14 3.08 6.10
CA LYS A 94 -17.45 1.85 6.56
C LYS A 94 -16.25 2.16 7.45
N LEU A 95 -15.52 3.24 7.15
CA LEU A 95 -14.31 3.65 7.86
C LEU A 95 -14.57 4.58 9.07
N GLY A 96 -15.82 4.95 9.33
CA GLY A 96 -16.19 5.85 10.44
C GLY A 96 -15.71 7.30 10.26
N LEU A 97 -15.58 7.76 9.02
CA LEU A 97 -15.08 9.10 8.69
C LEU A 97 -16.19 10.12 8.42
N ASP A 98 -17.46 9.71 8.44
CA ASP A 98 -18.57 10.64 8.26
C ASP A 98 -18.85 11.37 9.58
N SER A 99 -18.53 12.67 9.63
CA SER A 99 -18.71 13.54 10.79
C SER A 99 -20.16 14.01 10.96
N SER A 100 -21.15 13.21 10.53
CA SER A 100 -22.58 13.57 10.63
C SER A 100 -23.15 13.35 12.04
N LYS A 101 -22.34 13.48 13.09
CA LYS A 101 -22.82 13.47 14.48
C LYS A 101 -22.10 14.56 15.26
N PRO A 102 -22.82 15.56 15.83
CA PRO A 102 -22.27 16.43 16.86
C PRO A 102 -21.94 15.61 18.13
#